data_AF-X1ASZ5-F1
#
_entry.id   AF-X1ASZ5-F1
#
_cell.length_a   1.000
_cell.length_b   1.000
_cell.length_c   1.000
_cell.angle_alpha   90.00
_cell.angle_beta   90.00
_cell.angle_gamma   90.00
#
_symmetry.space_group_name_H-M   'P 1'
#
loop_
_entity.id
_entity.type
_entity.pdbx_description
1 polymer ?
#
loop_
_entity_poly.entity_id
_entity_poly.type
_entity_poly.pdbx_seq_one_letter_code
_entity_poly.pdbx_strand_id
1 'polypeptide(L)'
;HTIHLSLGTFGRKELLPSEEILEITTMCGHHCISPQSVKYYVELIKSGKISVENAAKKLSKPCVCGIFNPTRAITLLNKLSGIFS
;
A
#
# COMPACT_ATOMS: atom_id res chain seq x y z
N HIS A 1 11.24 32.74 4.83
CA HIS A 1 10.93 31.84 5.96
C HIS A 1 10.24 30.59 5.41
N THR A 2 10.97 29.49 5.22
CA THR A 2 10.37 28.19 4.86
C THR A 2 10.90 27.19 5.85
N ILE A 3 10.01 26.70 6.72
CA ILE A 3 10.34 25.82 7.83
C ILE A 3 10.61 24.43 7.26
N HIS A 4 11.88 24.02 7.32
CA HIS A 4 12.33 22.69 6.96
C HIS A 4 12.03 21.76 8.14
N LEU A 5 10.87 21.11 8.13
CA LEU A 5 10.49 20.16 9.18
C LEU A 5 11.12 18.80 8.85
N SER A 6 12.34 18.58 9.36
CA SER A 6 12.99 17.27 9.39
C SER A 6 12.54 16.52 10.64
N LEU A 7 11.66 15.53 10.51
CA LEU A 7 11.30 14.61 11.61
C LEU A 7 11.32 13.16 11.09
N GLY A 8 12.42 12.46 11.40
CA GLY A 8 12.48 10.99 11.40
C GLY A 8 13.08 10.35 10.15
N THR A 9 14.34 9.91 10.23
CA THR A 9 14.99 9.04 9.23
C THR A 9 14.38 7.64 9.27
N PHE A 10 13.57 7.27 8.27
CA PHE A 10 13.22 5.87 7.97
C PHE A 10 13.37 5.60 6.46
N GLY A 11 14.63 5.34 6.08
CA GLY A 11 15.03 4.49 4.96
C GLY A 11 14.45 4.79 3.57
N ARG A 12 15.22 5.53 2.77
CA ARG A 12 15.10 5.55 1.31
C ARG A 12 15.21 4.13 0.73
N LYS A 13 14.08 3.47 0.49
CA LYS A 13 13.95 2.31 -0.45
C LYS A 13 13.35 2.76 -1.80
N GLU A 14 13.51 4.04 -2.13
CA GLU A 14 12.63 4.80 -3.04
C GLU A 14 12.90 4.68 -4.54
N LEU A 15 13.93 3.96 -5.01
CA LEU A 15 14.21 3.83 -6.45
C LEU A 15 13.61 2.57 -7.10
N LEU A 16 13.05 1.66 -6.31
CA LEU A 16 12.36 0.48 -6.80
C LEU A 16 10.98 0.44 -6.13
N PRO A 17 9.87 0.28 -6.86
CA PRO A 17 8.66 -0.22 -6.21
C PRO A 17 9.06 -1.50 -5.50
N SER A 18 8.86 -1.56 -4.18
CA SER A 18 9.18 -2.78 -3.45
C SER A 18 8.34 -3.92 -4.05
N GLU A 19 8.92 -5.12 -4.11
CA GLU A 19 8.33 -6.26 -4.79
C GLU A 19 6.86 -6.48 -4.41
N GLU A 20 6.50 -6.16 -3.16
CA GLU A 20 5.15 -6.23 -2.62
C GLU A 20 4.16 -5.24 -3.27
N ILE A 21 4.61 -4.02 -3.63
CA ILE A 21 3.76 -3.05 -4.37
C ILE A 21 3.51 -3.58 -5.78
N LEU A 22 4.54 -4.12 -6.42
CA LEU A 22 4.41 -4.71 -7.75
C LEU A 22 3.47 -5.92 -7.70
N GLU A 23 3.60 -6.79 -6.70
CA GLU A 23 2.67 -7.89 -6.43
C GLU A 23 1.23 -7.41 -6.25
N ILE A 24 0.99 -6.31 -5.52
CA ILE A 24 -0.37 -5.76 -5.36
C ILE A 24 -0.94 -5.23 -6.67
N THR A 25 -0.15 -4.52 -7.45
CA THR A 25 -0.62 -3.92 -8.71
C THR A 25 -0.84 -4.97 -9.81
N THR A 26 -0.06 -6.06 -9.81
CA THR A 26 -0.19 -7.19 -10.74
C THR A 26 -1.31 -8.17 -10.37
N MET A 27 -1.80 -8.15 -9.12
CA MET A 27 -3.01 -8.89 -8.72
C MET A 27 -4.27 -8.44 -9.46
N CYS A 28 -4.26 -7.30 -10.15
CA CYS A 28 -5.36 -6.87 -11.02
C CYS A 28 -4.96 -7.05 -12.49
N GLY A 29 -5.61 -7.98 -13.19
CA GLY A 29 -5.31 -8.31 -14.60
C GLY A 29 -5.61 -7.18 -15.60
N HIS A 30 -6.23 -6.09 -15.14
CA HIS A 30 -6.59 -4.93 -15.95
C HIS A 30 -5.87 -3.65 -15.52
N HIS A 31 -4.86 -3.74 -14.63
CA HIS A 31 -4.08 -2.59 -14.17
C HIS A 31 -4.93 -1.47 -13.53
N CYS A 32 -6.09 -1.80 -12.96
CA CYS A 32 -6.97 -0.81 -12.30
C CYS A 32 -6.45 -0.37 -10.92
N ILE A 33 -5.32 -0.91 -10.47
CA ILE A 33 -4.71 -0.60 -9.18
C ILE A 33 -3.39 0.10 -9.45
N SER A 34 -3.36 1.41 -9.20
CA SER A 34 -2.14 2.18 -9.38
C SER A 34 -1.16 1.95 -8.22
N PRO A 35 0.17 1.94 -8.48
CA PRO A 35 1.18 1.89 -7.41
C PRO A 35 1.04 3.05 -6.42
N GLN A 36 0.58 4.21 -6.88
CA GLN A 36 0.34 5.39 -6.03
C GLN A 36 -0.82 5.15 -5.04
N SER A 37 -1.89 4.49 -5.46
CA SER A 37 -2.99 4.11 -4.58
C SER A 37 -2.52 3.18 -3.48
N VAL A 38 -1.66 2.21 -3.80
CA VAL A 38 -1.06 1.30 -2.81
C VAL A 38 -0.25 2.08 -1.78
N LYS A 39 0.65 2.96 -2.22
CA LYS A 39 1.45 3.83 -1.32
C LYS A 39 0.56 4.70 -0.43
N TYR A 40 -0.49 5.31 -0.99
CA TYR A 40 -1.43 6.13 -0.23
C TYR A 40 -2.09 5.35 0.92
N TYR A 41 -2.56 4.13 0.64
CA TYR A 41 -3.16 3.29 1.69
C TYR A 41 -2.15 2.80 2.71
N VAL A 42 -0.91 2.50 2.32
CA VAL A 42 0.17 2.17 3.26
C VAL A 42 0.43 3.32 4.24
N GLU A 43 0.46 4.56 3.76
CA GLU A 43 0.64 5.74 4.63
C GLU A 43 -0.57 5.98 5.55
N LEU A 44 -1.79 5.73 5.08
CA LEU A 44 -2.98 5.76 5.94
C LEU A 44 -2.96 4.68 7.04
N ILE A 45 -2.45 3.49 6.73
CA ILE A 45 -2.28 2.40 7.70
C ILE A 45 -1.25 2.80 8.75
N LYS A 46 -0.08 3.29 8.34
CA LYS A 46 0.98 3.74 9.26
C LYS A 46 0.53 4.87 10.17
N SER A 47 -0.32 5.77 9.67
CA SER A 47 -0.91 6.86 10.46
C SER A 47 -2.14 6.44 11.29
N GLY A 48 -2.51 5.16 11.29
CA GLY A 48 -3.65 4.63 12.05
C GLY A 48 -5.02 5.13 11.58
N LYS A 49 -5.09 5.77 10.40
CA LYS A 49 -6.33 6.35 9.84
C LYS A 49 -7.25 5.30 9.21
N ILE A 50 -6.71 4.14 8.85
CA ILE A 50 -7.45 3.04 8.26
C ILE A 50 -6.86 1.69 8.70
N SER A 51 -7.70 0.68 8.89
CA SER A 51 -7.24 -0.68 9.13
C SER A 51 -6.75 -1.34 7.82
N VAL A 52 -5.89 -2.34 7.95
CA VAL A 52 -5.28 -3.02 6.80
C VAL A 52 -6.33 -3.76 5.96
N GLU A 53 -7.34 -4.34 6.61
CA GLU A 53 -8.47 -5.01 5.96
C GLU A 53 -9.30 -4.01 5.14
N ASN A 54 -9.54 -2.83 5.70
CA ASN A 54 -10.29 -1.78 5.02
C ASN A 54 -9.50 -1.20 3.84
N ALA A 55 -8.19 -1.04 3.97
CA ALA A 55 -7.31 -0.63 2.89
C ALA A 55 -7.32 -1.67 1.74
N ALA A 56 -7.17 -2.95 2.05
CA ALA A 56 -7.23 -4.03 1.06
C ALA A 56 -8.60 -4.08 0.34
N LYS A 57 -9.70 -3.92 1.08
CA LYS A 57 -11.05 -3.85 0.52
C LYS A 57 -11.26 -2.62 -0.36
N LYS A 58 -10.66 -1.48 -0.03
CA LYS A 58 -10.71 -0.28 -0.89
C LYS A 58 -9.85 -0.43 -2.14
N LEU A 59 -8.70 -1.09 -2.04
CA LEU A 59 -7.85 -1.43 -3.18
C LEU A 59 -8.50 -2.46 -4.12
N SER A 60 -9.37 -3.33 -3.60
CA SER A 60 -10.10 -4.31 -4.41
C SER A 60 -11.28 -3.71 -5.18
N LYS A 61 -11.86 -2.58 -4.73
CA LYS A 61 -13.02 -1.95 -5.40
C LYS A 61 -12.82 -1.62 -6.89
N PRO A 62 -11.71 -1.02 -7.32
CA PRO A 62 -11.47 -0.75 -8.75
C PRO A 62 -11.20 -2.01 -9.57
N CYS A 63 -10.96 -3.17 -8.94
CA CYS A 63 -10.82 -4.42 -9.66
C CYS A 63 -12.20 -4.93 -10.12
N VAL A 64 -12.48 -4.75 -11.40
CA VAL A 64 -13.69 -5.28 -12.05
C VAL A 64 -13.58 -6.78 -12.38
N CYS A 65 -12.37 -7.33 -12.33
CA CYS A 65 -12.06 -8.68 -12.77
C CYS A 65 -12.32 -9.75 -11.70
N GLY A 66 -12.54 -9.38 -10.44
CA GLY A 66 -12.79 -10.32 -9.33
C GLY A 66 -11.60 -11.19 -8.92
N ILE A 67 -10.47 -11.12 -9.63
CA ILE A 67 -9.26 -11.91 -9.34
C ILE A 67 -8.40 -11.32 -8.22
N PHE A 68 -8.68 -10.08 -7.81
CA PHE A 68 -7.91 -9.43 -6.76
C PHE A 68 -8.13 -10.15 -5.44
N ASN A 69 -7.06 -10.64 -4.83
CA ASN A 69 -7.12 -11.36 -3.56
C ASN A 69 -6.91 -10.40 -2.38
N PRO A 70 -7.98 -9.98 -1.66
CA PRO A 70 -7.86 -9.07 -0.54
C PRO A 70 -7.06 -9.67 0.63
N THR A 71 -7.13 -10.99 0.84
CA THR A 71 -6.36 -11.68 1.89
C THR A 71 -4.86 -11.58 1.63
N ARG A 72 -4.43 -11.81 0.38
CA ARG A 72 -3.02 -11.63 -0.01
C ARG A 72 -2.60 -10.16 0.11
N ALA A 73 -3.47 -9.23 -0.29
CA ALA A 73 -3.20 -7.80 -0.16
C ALA A 73 -3.00 -7.38 1.31
N ILE A 74 -3.76 -7.93 2.26
CA ILE A 74 -3.58 -7.66 3.70
C ILE A 74 -2.17 -8.07 4.16
N THR A 75 -1.71 -9.27 3.80
CA THR A 75 -0.37 -9.74 4.17
C THR A 75 0.73 -8.84 3.61
N LEU A 76 0.60 -8.42 2.35
CA LEU A 76 1.56 -7.52 1.71
C LEU A 76 1.53 -6.13 2.33
N LEU A 77 0.34 -5.59 2.61
CA LEU A 77 0.18 -4.29 3.27
C LEU A 77 0.71 -4.29 4.71
N ASN A 78 0.56 -5.39 5.47
CA ASN A 78 1.16 -5.56 6.79
C ASN A 78 2.69 -5.54 6.74
N LYS A 79 3.29 -6.26 5.78
CA LYS A 79 4.73 -6.22 5.54
C LYS A 79 5.21 -4.81 5.21
N LEU A 80 4.45 -4.06 4.39
CA LEU A 80 4.78 -2.70 3.97
C LEU A 80 4.59 -1.64 5.06
N SER A 81 3.60 -1.81 5.94
CA SER A 81 3.33 -0.89 7.03
C SER A 81 4.26 -1.09 8.22
N GLY A 82 5.00 -2.21 8.28
CA GLY A 82 5.86 -2.57 9.41
C GLY A 82 5.08 -2.94 10.66
N ILE A 83 3.76 -3.14 10.54
CA ILE A 83 2.89 -3.62 11.62
C ILE A 83 3.05 -5.15 11.64
N PHE A 84 4.09 -5.63 12.29
CA PHE A 84 4.15 -7.03 12.70
C PHE A 84 3.22 -7.20 13.90
N SER A 85 2.10 -7.89 13.70
CA SER A 85 1.38 -8.59 14.78
C SER A 85 1.88 -10.02 14.87
#